data_AF-A0A1J8R4E1-F1
#
_entry.id   AF-A0A1J8R4E1-F1
#
_cell.length_a   1.000
_cell.length_b   1.000
_cell.length_c   1.000
_cell.angle_alpha   90.00
_cell.angle_beta   90.00
_cell.angle_gamma   90.00
#
_symmetry.space_group_name_H-M   'P 1'
#
loop_
_entity.id
_entity.type
_entity.pdbx_description
1 polymer ?
#
loop_
_entity_poly.entity_id
_entity_poly.type
_entity_poly.pdbx_seq_one_letter_code
_entity_poly.pdbx_strand_id
1 'polypeptide(L)'
;MDVLLEYGIDLRVAHIPDEENVVADALSHFQNERVLALHSRDAWTLERLTLERSVALGFALEPSTASTYDSHLNTYLNICRLHSRAVDPTPDTLSFFVVWLSHHIEPRSVDSYLSGIVSRIEVYYPDARAARRSQLVARALRGCKRRFSQPVKRKFPLSRMDVDRALADCTGSYNDCLFTAMLVTGFETLGYMYSDLGS
;
A
#
# COMPACT_ATOMS: atom_id res chain seq x y z
N MET A 1 25.31 51.15 0.94
CA MET A 1 23.87 51.21 0.62
C MET A 1 23.45 49.77 0.41
N ASP A 2 23.22 49.06 1.51
CA ASP A 2 22.88 47.64 1.47
C ASP A 2 21.36 47.54 1.56
N VAL A 3 20.76 47.09 0.46
CA VAL A 3 19.32 46.87 0.37
C VAL A 3 19.06 45.48 0.97
N LEU A 4 18.53 45.45 2.20
CA LEU A 4 17.96 44.22 2.77
C LEU A 4 16.65 43.91 2.03
N LEU A 5 16.57 42.72 1.43
CA LEU A 5 15.33 42.19 0.89
C LEU A 5 14.44 41.76 2.05
N GLU A 6 13.35 42.49 2.27
CA GLU A 6 12.28 42.11 3.19
C GLU A 6 11.47 40.97 2.55
N TYR A 7 11.65 39.74 3.04
CA TYR A 7 10.76 38.62 2.72
C TYR A 7 10.15 38.08 4.01
N GLY A 8 8.82 37.94 4.03
CA GLY A 8 8.02 37.39 5.13
C GLY A 8 8.14 35.88 5.26
N ILE A 9 9.37 35.36 5.29
CA ILE A 9 9.65 33.95 5.61
C ILE A 9 10.10 33.93 7.07
N ASP A 10 9.19 33.57 7.97
CA ASP A 10 9.48 33.32 9.37
C ASP A 10 10.26 31.98 9.45
N LEU A 11 11.58 32.02 9.28
CA LEU A 11 12.46 30.87 9.46
C LEU A 11 12.50 30.49 10.95
N ARG A 12 11.54 29.67 11.37
CA ARG A 12 11.58 29.06 12.70
C ARG A 12 12.56 27.90 12.68
N VAL A 13 13.77 28.17 13.15
CA VAL A 13 14.73 27.11 13.50
C VAL A 13 14.14 26.36 14.69
N ALA A 14 13.76 25.10 14.49
CA ALA A 14 13.35 24.24 15.60
C ALA A 14 14.55 24.09 16.55
N HIS A 15 14.42 24.60 17.78
CA HIS A 15 15.43 24.40 18.81
C HIS A 15 15.42 22.92 19.23
N ILE A 16 16.37 22.16 18.72
CA ILE A 16 16.63 20.79 19.14
C ILE A 16 17.42 20.87 20.45
N PRO A 17 16.93 20.30 21.57
CA PRO A 17 17.66 20.29 22.83
C PRO A 17 19.07 19.72 22.66
N ASP A 18 20.05 20.24 23.41
CA ASP A 18 21.47 19.88 23.27
C ASP A 18 21.75 18.37 23.39
N GLU A 19 20.92 17.64 24.15
CA GLU A 19 21.00 16.18 24.30
C GLU A 19 20.69 15.40 23.01
N GLU A 20 19.88 15.96 22.11
CA GLU A 20 19.55 15.38 20.79
C GLU A 20 20.41 15.96 19.67
N ASN A 21 21.11 17.08 19.92
CA ASN A 21 21.93 17.82 18.94
C ASN A 21 23.44 17.64 19.12
N VAL A 22 23.85 16.52 19.73
CA VAL A 22 25.23 16.22 20.16
C VAL A 22 26.24 16.32 19.01
N VAL A 23 25.82 15.99 17.78
CA VAL A 23 26.69 16.04 16.59
C VAL A 23 26.92 17.48 16.13
N ALA A 24 25.88 18.32 16.07
CA ALA A 24 26.04 19.71 15.64
C ALA A 24 26.79 20.53 16.70
N ASP A 25 26.53 20.27 17.98
CA ASP A 25 27.27 20.85 19.10
C ASP A 25 28.77 20.51 19.02
N ALA A 26 29.11 19.22 18.88
CA ALA A 26 30.51 18.79 18.74
C ALA A 26 31.20 19.38 17.51
N LEU A 27 30.49 19.53 16.38
CA LEU A 27 31.02 20.19 15.18
C LEU A 27 31.26 21.69 15.39
N SER A 28 30.35 22.38 16.07
CA SER A 28 30.49 23.81 16.41
C SER A 28 31.71 24.11 17.29
N HIS A 29 32.08 23.12 18.12
CA HIS A 29 33.25 23.16 18.98
C HIS A 29 34.50 22.54 18.36
N PHE A 30 34.48 22.23 17.05
CA PHE A 30 35.59 21.63 16.29
C PHE A 30 36.07 20.27 16.85
N GLN A 31 35.21 19.54 17.56
CA GLN A 31 35.50 18.25 18.17
C GLN A 31 35.30 17.08 17.19
N ASN A 32 36.01 17.13 16.05
CA ASN A 32 35.85 16.17 14.96
C ASN A 32 36.11 14.71 15.38
N GLU A 33 37.04 14.46 16.29
CA GLU A 33 37.30 13.11 16.82
C GLU A 33 36.13 12.53 17.61
N ARG A 34 35.40 13.39 18.33
CA ARG A 34 34.20 13.02 19.09
C ARG A 34 33.04 12.65 18.16
N VAL A 35 32.88 13.39 17.06
CA VAL A 35 31.93 13.10 15.99
C VAL A 35 32.27 11.75 15.33
N LEU A 36 33.55 11.51 15.04
CA LEU A 36 34.00 10.24 14.47
C LEU A 36 33.76 9.05 15.42
N ALA A 37 33.95 9.23 16.72
CA ALA A 37 33.67 8.21 17.73
C ALA A 37 32.16 7.91 17.88
N LEU A 38 31.31 8.93 17.76
CA LEU A 38 29.83 8.77 17.73
C LEU A 38 29.36 7.99 16.49
N HIS A 39 30.13 8.05 15.39
CA HIS A 39 29.90 7.27 14.17
C HIS A 39 30.72 5.98 14.12
N SER A 40 30.98 5.34 15.27
CA SER A 40 31.49 3.97 15.28
C SER A 40 30.55 3.09 14.45
N ARG A 41 31.07 2.47 13.39
CA ARG A 41 30.34 1.50 12.56
C ARG A 41 30.29 0.16 13.29
N ASP A 42 29.68 0.14 14.46
CA ASP A 42 29.49 -1.09 15.21
C ASP A 42 28.59 -2.02 14.40
N ALA A 43 28.98 -3.29 14.34
CA ALA A 43 28.20 -4.30 13.65
C ALA A 43 26.83 -4.41 14.33
N TRP A 44 25.75 -4.17 13.57
CA TRP A 44 24.40 -4.35 14.08
C TRP A 44 24.15 -5.83 14.40
N THR A 45 23.47 -6.07 15.51
CA THR A 45 22.98 -7.40 15.84
C THR A 45 21.97 -7.87 14.79
N LEU A 46 21.82 -9.20 14.63
CA LEU A 46 20.82 -9.77 13.72
C LEU A 46 19.40 -9.30 14.06
N GLU A 47 19.11 -9.14 15.35
CA GLU A 47 17.83 -8.61 15.84
C GLU A 47 17.62 -7.16 15.36
N ARG A 48 18.63 -6.29 15.50
CA ARG A 48 18.55 -4.91 15.02
C ARG A 48 18.36 -4.87 13.50
N LEU A 49 19.13 -5.67 12.75
CA LEU A 49 18.96 -5.78 11.29
C LEU A 49 17.55 -6.24 10.90
N THR A 50 16.98 -7.18 11.65
CA THR A 50 15.62 -7.68 11.41
C THR A 50 14.56 -6.61 11.69
N LEU A 51 14.71 -5.86 12.79
CA LEU A 51 13.85 -4.75 13.15
C LEU A 51 13.91 -3.64 12.10
N GLU A 52 15.11 -3.16 11.76
CA GLU A 52 15.33 -2.09 10.78
C GLU A 52 14.80 -2.46 9.40
N ARG A 53 15.03 -3.71 8.96
CA ARG A 53 14.44 -4.23 7.74
C ARG A 53 12.90 -4.18 7.78
N SER A 54 12.30 -4.54 8.90
CA SER A 54 10.84 -4.54 9.05
C SER A 54 10.27 -3.11 9.00
N VAL A 55 10.96 -2.15 9.63
CA VAL A 55 10.62 -0.72 9.58
C VAL A 55 10.73 -0.19 8.15
N ALA A 56 11.85 -0.45 7.48
CA ALA A 56 12.07 -0.03 6.09
C ALA A 56 11.02 -0.60 5.13
N LEU A 57 10.65 -1.88 5.29
CA LEU A 57 9.59 -2.51 4.51
C LEU A 57 8.20 -1.92 4.82
N GLY A 58 7.95 -1.51 6.06
CA GLY A 58 6.74 -0.80 6.47
C GLY A 58 6.60 0.55 5.76
N PHE A 59 7.69 1.34 5.71
CA PHE A 59 7.71 2.63 5.01
C PHE A 59 7.57 2.51 3.49
N ALA A 60 7.95 1.38 2.90
CA ALA A 60 7.78 1.13 1.47
C ALA A 60 6.30 0.89 1.05
N LEU A 61 5.41 0.64 2.01
CA LEU A 61 3.99 0.35 1.76
C LEU A 61 3.13 1.59 2.01
N GLU A 62 2.30 1.94 1.03
CA GLU A 62 1.25 2.95 1.23
C GLU A 62 0.27 2.50 2.33
N PRO A 63 -0.20 3.39 3.23
CA PRO A 63 -1.11 3.03 4.33
C PRO A 63 -2.39 2.30 3.88
N SER A 64 -2.95 2.68 2.73
CA SER A 64 -4.14 2.03 2.14
C SER A 64 -3.85 0.57 1.72
N THR A 65 -2.66 0.33 1.17
CA THR A 65 -2.17 -1.00 0.80
C THR A 65 -1.87 -1.84 2.04
N ALA A 66 -1.32 -1.23 3.09
CA ALA A 66 -1.05 -1.89 4.36
C ALA A 66 -2.34 -2.47 4.98
N SER A 67 -3.41 -1.66 5.07
CA SER A 67 -4.73 -2.10 5.55
C SER A 67 -5.33 -3.24 4.71
N THR A 68 -5.17 -3.13 3.39
CA THR A 68 -5.61 -4.18 2.45
C THR A 68 -4.84 -5.49 2.70
N TYR A 69 -3.54 -5.42 2.92
CA TYR A 69 -2.70 -6.60 3.19
C TYR A 69 -2.99 -7.23 4.54
N ASP A 70 -3.35 -6.44 5.56
CA ASP A 70 -3.81 -6.97 6.85
C ASP A 70 -5.12 -7.74 6.69
N SER A 71 -6.03 -7.24 5.86
CA SER A 71 -7.27 -7.93 5.51
C SER A 71 -7.00 -9.25 4.78
N HIS A 72 -6.03 -9.26 3.86
CA HIS A 72 -5.58 -10.48 3.18
C HIS A 72 -5.00 -11.50 4.16
N LEU A 73 -4.14 -11.05 5.09
CA LEU A 73 -3.54 -11.91 6.12
C LEU A 73 -4.61 -12.51 7.04
N ASN A 74 -5.56 -11.69 7.52
CA ASN A 74 -6.64 -12.15 8.36
C ASN A 74 -7.48 -13.24 7.67
N THR A 75 -7.74 -13.08 6.37
CA THR A 75 -8.42 -14.10 5.56
C THR A 75 -7.63 -15.41 5.54
N TYR A 76 -6.32 -15.34 5.33
CA TYR A 76 -5.44 -16.51 5.35
C TYR A 76 -5.41 -17.21 6.71
N LEU A 77 -5.23 -16.46 7.80
CA LEU A 77 -5.23 -17.01 9.16
C LEU A 77 -6.56 -17.68 9.50
N ASN A 78 -7.69 -17.12 9.05
CA ASN A 78 -8.99 -17.74 9.24
C ASN A 78 -9.10 -19.09 8.53
N ILE A 79 -8.59 -19.20 7.29
CA ILE A 79 -8.57 -20.46 6.54
C ILE A 79 -7.65 -21.48 7.21
N CYS A 80 -6.47 -21.08 7.68
CA CYS A 80 -5.58 -21.95 8.44
C CYS A 80 -6.30 -22.52 9.67
N ARG A 81 -7.04 -21.67 10.42
CA ARG A 81 -7.85 -22.11 11.57
C ARG A 81 -8.97 -23.05 11.16
N LEU A 82 -9.76 -22.69 10.15
CA LEU A 82 -10.91 -23.45 9.67
C LEU A 82 -10.52 -24.86 9.19
N HIS A 83 -9.35 -24.99 8.56
CA HIS A 83 -8.87 -26.25 8.01
C HIS A 83 -7.80 -26.93 8.87
N SER A 84 -7.59 -26.48 10.12
CA SER A 84 -6.57 -27.03 11.03
C SER A 84 -5.19 -27.15 10.38
N ARG A 85 -4.80 -26.13 9.61
CA ARG A 85 -3.56 -26.10 8.84
C ARG A 85 -2.55 -25.17 9.51
N ALA A 86 -1.27 -25.51 9.36
CA ALA A 86 -0.19 -24.63 9.82
C ALA A 86 -0.25 -23.26 9.13
N VAL A 87 0.20 -22.23 9.84
CA VAL A 87 0.29 -20.85 9.31
C VAL A 87 1.42 -20.73 8.29
N ASP A 88 2.42 -21.62 8.34
CA ASP A 88 3.54 -21.66 7.40
C ASP A 88 3.05 -21.75 5.94
N PRO A 89 3.34 -20.72 5.11
CA PRO A 89 2.89 -20.62 3.73
C PRO A 89 3.70 -21.51 2.79
N THR A 90 3.54 -22.83 2.91
CA THR A 90 4.16 -23.78 1.98
C THR A 90 3.50 -23.71 0.58
N PRO A 91 4.17 -24.18 -0.49
CA PRO A 91 3.56 -24.30 -1.82
C PRO A 91 2.20 -25.00 -1.79
N ASP A 92 2.09 -26.04 -0.96
CA ASP A 92 0.88 -26.83 -0.78
C ASP A 92 -0.22 -26.01 -0.10
N THR A 93 0.07 -25.42 1.06
CA THR A 93 -0.88 -24.59 1.81
C THR A 93 -1.40 -23.43 0.97
N LEU A 94 -0.51 -22.72 0.26
CA LEU A 94 -0.91 -21.64 -0.64
C LEU A 94 -1.74 -22.13 -1.82
N SER A 95 -1.46 -23.32 -2.36
CA SER A 95 -2.25 -23.88 -3.46
C SER A 95 -3.68 -24.23 -3.02
N PHE A 96 -3.86 -24.78 -1.82
CA PHE A 96 -5.19 -25.03 -1.25
C PHE A 96 -5.94 -23.73 -0.98
N PHE A 97 -5.25 -22.74 -0.43
CA PHE A 97 -5.80 -21.40 -0.24
C PHE A 97 -6.29 -20.81 -1.57
N VAL A 98 -5.50 -20.92 -2.65
CA VAL A 98 -5.89 -20.44 -3.98
C VAL A 98 -7.19 -21.10 -4.45
N VAL A 99 -7.29 -22.42 -4.35
CA VAL A 99 -8.48 -23.17 -4.78
C VAL A 99 -9.69 -22.78 -3.95
N TRP A 100 -9.54 -22.74 -2.62
CA TRP A 100 -10.63 -22.38 -1.72
C TRP A 100 -11.09 -20.93 -1.92
N LEU A 101 -10.17 -19.97 -1.99
CA LEU A 101 -10.54 -18.57 -2.09
C LEU A 101 -11.15 -18.25 -3.46
N SER A 102 -10.64 -18.87 -4.53
CA SER A 102 -11.21 -18.73 -5.89
C SER A 102 -12.65 -19.25 -6.03
N HIS A 103 -13.13 -20.06 -5.08
CA HIS A 103 -14.53 -20.47 -5.01
C HIS A 103 -15.44 -19.39 -4.42
N HIS A 104 -14.89 -18.48 -3.63
CA HIS A 104 -15.65 -17.48 -2.86
C HIS A 104 -15.51 -16.07 -3.45
N ILE A 105 -14.43 -15.78 -4.19
CA ILE A 105 -14.18 -14.49 -4.85
C ILE A 105 -13.67 -14.68 -6.28
N GLU A 106 -13.64 -13.58 -7.04
CA GLU A 106 -13.07 -13.58 -8.40
C GLU A 106 -11.60 -14.04 -8.38
N PRO A 107 -11.22 -15.11 -9.12
CA PRO A 107 -9.87 -15.67 -9.13
C PRO A 107 -8.76 -14.69 -9.52
N ARG A 108 -9.10 -13.61 -10.23
CA ARG A 108 -8.14 -12.54 -10.58
C ARG A 108 -7.67 -11.77 -9.36
N SER A 109 -8.53 -11.60 -8.35
CA SER A 109 -8.21 -10.90 -7.11
C SER A 109 -7.31 -11.73 -6.18
N VAL A 110 -7.32 -13.06 -6.30
CA VAL A 110 -6.57 -13.98 -5.44
C VAL A 110 -5.05 -13.75 -5.51
N ASP A 111 -4.52 -13.27 -6.65
CA ASP A 111 -3.09 -12.95 -6.76
C ASP A 111 -2.67 -11.75 -5.88
N SER A 112 -3.57 -10.78 -5.72
CA SER A 112 -3.39 -9.66 -4.79
C SER A 112 -3.39 -10.15 -3.34
N TYR A 113 -4.29 -11.08 -3.00
CA TYR A 113 -4.31 -11.72 -1.68
C TYR A 113 -2.99 -12.42 -1.38
N LEU A 114 -2.48 -13.25 -2.29
CA LEU A 114 -1.19 -13.92 -2.11
C LEU A 114 -0.04 -12.94 -1.92
N SER A 115 -0.06 -11.83 -2.65
CA SER A 115 0.97 -10.79 -2.54
C SER A 115 0.93 -10.13 -1.16
N GLY A 116 -0.26 -9.79 -0.66
CA GLY A 116 -0.44 -9.22 0.68
C GLY A 116 -0.08 -10.18 1.80
N ILE A 117 -0.52 -11.44 1.71
CA ILE A 117 -0.20 -12.49 2.68
C ILE A 117 1.32 -12.65 2.79
N VAL A 118 1.99 -12.89 1.66
CA VAL A 118 3.46 -13.08 1.65
C VAL A 118 4.17 -11.84 2.17
N SER A 119 3.74 -10.64 1.79
CA SER A 119 4.34 -9.39 2.27
C SER A 119 4.28 -9.24 3.79
N ARG A 120 3.23 -9.73 4.46
CA ARG A 120 3.08 -9.63 5.91
C ARG A 120 3.80 -10.74 6.67
N ILE A 121 3.81 -11.96 6.14
CA ILE A 121 4.31 -13.12 6.88
C ILE A 121 5.79 -13.42 6.60
N GLU A 122 6.39 -12.86 5.56
CA GLU A 122 7.79 -13.12 5.18
C GLU A 122 8.79 -12.79 6.30
N VAL A 123 8.46 -11.84 7.17
CA VAL A 123 9.27 -11.52 8.37
C VAL A 123 9.44 -12.74 9.27
N TYR A 124 8.41 -13.60 9.35
CA TYR A 124 8.40 -14.82 10.15
C TYR A 124 8.70 -16.09 9.34
N TYR A 125 8.35 -16.09 8.04
CA TYR A 125 8.52 -17.21 7.12
C TYR A 125 9.27 -16.75 5.85
N PRO A 126 10.62 -16.69 5.88
CA PRO A 126 11.42 -16.16 4.78
C PRO A 126 11.16 -16.85 3.43
N ASP A 127 10.78 -18.12 3.47
CA ASP A 127 10.51 -18.93 2.27
C ASP A 127 9.13 -18.67 1.65
N ALA A 128 8.28 -17.84 2.26
CA ALA A 128 6.95 -17.50 1.76
C ALA A 128 6.96 -16.99 0.31
N ARG A 129 7.96 -16.17 -0.05
CA ARG A 129 8.14 -15.69 -1.44
C ARG A 129 8.50 -16.81 -2.40
N ALA A 130 9.34 -17.75 -1.98
CA ALA A 130 9.69 -18.90 -2.79
C ALA A 130 8.47 -19.81 -3.00
N ALA A 131 7.70 -20.04 -1.93
CA ALA A 131 6.48 -20.83 -1.98
C ALA A 131 5.42 -20.23 -2.90
N ARG A 132 5.18 -18.91 -2.85
CA ARG A 132 4.28 -18.22 -3.78
C ARG A 132 4.72 -18.35 -5.24
N ARG A 133 6.03 -18.28 -5.50
CA ARG A 133 6.60 -18.43 -6.86
C ARG A 133 6.66 -19.88 -7.35
N SER A 134 6.25 -20.84 -6.52
CA SER A 134 6.26 -22.25 -6.92
C SER A 134 5.33 -22.53 -8.10
N GLN A 135 5.71 -23.52 -8.90
CA GLN A 135 4.93 -23.94 -10.06
C GLN A 135 3.54 -24.48 -9.67
N LEU A 136 3.41 -25.04 -8.47
CA LEU A 136 2.14 -25.55 -7.95
C LEU A 136 1.13 -24.42 -7.75
N VAL A 137 1.52 -23.34 -7.05
CA VAL A 137 0.68 -22.16 -6.83
C VAL A 137 0.32 -21.48 -8.16
N ALA A 138 1.31 -21.31 -9.05
CA ALA A 138 1.08 -20.70 -10.36
C ALA A 138 0.10 -21.50 -11.23
N ARG A 139 0.19 -22.83 -11.23
CA ARG A 139 -0.74 -23.71 -11.95
C ARG A 139 -2.13 -23.72 -11.31
N ALA A 140 -2.22 -23.72 -9.98
CA ALA A 140 -3.49 -23.64 -9.26
C ALA A 140 -4.23 -22.34 -9.59
N LEU A 141 -3.54 -21.19 -9.56
CA LEU A 141 -4.12 -19.90 -9.96
C LEU A 141 -4.63 -19.92 -11.40
N ARG A 142 -3.83 -20.46 -12.32
CA ARG A 142 -4.21 -20.57 -13.74
C ARG A 142 -5.44 -21.46 -13.92
N GLY A 143 -5.49 -22.58 -13.22
CA GLY A 143 -6.64 -23.49 -13.22
C GLY A 143 -7.90 -22.82 -12.67
N CYS A 144 -7.78 -22.13 -11.54
CA CYS A 144 -8.90 -21.42 -10.93
C CYS A 144 -9.42 -20.27 -11.79
N LYS A 145 -8.54 -19.48 -12.42
CA LYS A 145 -8.94 -18.45 -13.40
C LYS A 145 -9.71 -19.07 -14.57
N ARG A 146 -9.30 -20.24 -15.08
CA ARG A 146 -10.04 -20.92 -16.15
C ARG A 146 -11.38 -21.49 -15.70
N ARG A 147 -11.46 -21.97 -14.46
CA ARG A 147 -12.63 -22.67 -13.92
C ARG A 147 -13.71 -21.73 -13.37
N PHE A 148 -13.30 -20.64 -12.71
CA PHE A 148 -14.21 -19.80 -11.93
C PHE A 148 -14.27 -18.34 -12.38
N SER A 149 -13.32 -17.85 -13.19
CA SER A 149 -13.41 -16.45 -13.63
C SER A 149 -14.59 -16.25 -14.55
N GLN A 150 -15.31 -15.17 -14.28
CA GLN A 150 -16.35 -14.70 -15.17
C GLN A 150 -15.75 -13.82 -16.28
N PRO A 151 -16.41 -13.72 -17.44
CA PRO A 151 -16.07 -12.69 -18.42
C PRO A 151 -16.13 -11.32 -17.76
N VAL A 152 -15.15 -10.46 -18.06
CA VAL A 152 -15.17 -9.08 -17.57
C VAL A 152 -16.36 -8.38 -18.20
N LYS A 153 -17.43 -8.19 -17.42
CA LYS A 153 -18.49 -7.26 -17.78
C LYS A 153 -17.96 -5.86 -17.52
N ARG A 154 -17.45 -5.21 -18.57
CA ARG A 154 -17.14 -3.78 -18.50
C ARG A 154 -18.45 -3.04 -18.28
N LYS A 155 -18.55 -2.26 -17.22
CA LYS A 155 -19.61 -1.25 -17.12
C LYS A 155 -19.43 -0.30 -18.30
N PHE A 156 -20.53 0.09 -18.93
CA PHE A 156 -20.47 1.11 -19.98
C PHE A 156 -19.87 2.39 -19.40
N PRO A 157 -19.09 3.14 -20.19
CA PRO A 157 -18.63 4.45 -19.76
C PRO A 157 -19.83 5.29 -19.36
N LEU A 158 -19.67 6.06 -18.29
CA LEU A 158 -20.68 7.01 -17.86
C LEU A 158 -20.97 7.95 -19.02
N SER A 159 -22.23 8.07 -19.43
CA SER A 159 -22.63 8.96 -20.51
C SER A 159 -23.29 10.23 -19.95
N ARG A 160 -23.39 11.27 -20.79
CA ARG A 160 -24.10 12.50 -20.41
C ARG A 160 -25.57 12.24 -20.04
N MET A 161 -26.21 11.29 -20.71
CA MET A 161 -27.58 10.86 -20.38
C MET A 161 -27.69 10.25 -18.98
N ASP A 162 -26.65 9.56 -18.51
CA ASP A 162 -26.64 8.99 -17.17
C ASP A 162 -26.49 10.09 -16.10
N VAL A 163 -25.72 11.14 -16.40
CA VAL A 163 -25.58 12.33 -15.55
C VAL A 163 -26.90 13.10 -15.49
N ASP A 164 -27.53 13.34 -16.64
CA ASP A 164 -28.84 14.02 -16.72
C ASP A 164 -29.92 13.27 -15.95
N ARG A 165 -29.90 11.92 -16.00
CA ARG A 165 -30.80 11.08 -15.21
C ARG A 165 -30.54 11.22 -13.72
N ALA A 166 -29.28 11.20 -13.28
CA ALA A 166 -28.94 11.36 -11.86
C ALA A 166 -29.36 12.74 -11.33
N LEU A 167 -29.25 13.79 -12.15
CA LEU A 167 -29.74 15.13 -11.83
C LEU A 167 -31.26 15.17 -11.71
N ALA A 168 -31.98 14.50 -12.60
CA ALA A 168 -33.44 14.41 -12.56
C ALA A 168 -33.97 13.63 -11.35
N ASP A 169 -33.23 12.61 -10.91
CA ASP A 169 -33.59 11.76 -9.76
C ASP A 169 -33.16 12.35 -8.40
N CYS A 170 -32.47 13.50 -8.39
CA CYS A 170 -32.02 14.14 -7.16
C CYS A 170 -33.21 14.65 -6.33
N THR A 171 -33.42 14.07 -5.15
CA THR A 171 -34.57 14.40 -4.29
C THR A 171 -34.36 15.66 -3.43
N GLY A 172 -33.21 16.33 -3.59
CA GLY A 172 -32.83 17.50 -2.79
C GLY A 172 -32.31 17.17 -1.39
N SER A 173 -32.10 15.89 -1.04
CA SER A 173 -31.42 15.54 0.21
C SER A 173 -29.95 15.95 0.16
N TYR A 174 -29.33 16.21 1.31
CA TYR A 174 -27.91 16.58 1.36
C TYR A 174 -27.01 15.56 0.64
N ASN A 175 -27.27 14.26 0.86
CA ASN A 175 -26.47 13.19 0.25
C ASN A 175 -26.66 13.12 -1.27
N ASP A 176 -27.88 13.31 -1.77
CA ASP A 176 -28.15 13.28 -3.21
C ASP A 176 -27.57 14.51 -3.91
N CYS A 177 -27.69 15.69 -3.30
CA CYS A 177 -27.07 16.91 -3.78
C CYS A 177 -25.54 16.79 -3.81
N LEU A 178 -24.94 16.25 -2.75
CA LEU A 178 -23.48 16.04 -2.67
C LEU A 178 -23.01 15.03 -3.72
N PHE A 179 -23.70 13.88 -3.84
CA PHE A 179 -23.39 12.86 -4.83
C PHE A 179 -23.49 13.41 -6.25
N THR A 180 -24.56 14.14 -6.56
CA THR A 180 -24.81 14.70 -7.89
C THR A 180 -23.81 15.80 -8.23
N ALA A 181 -23.46 16.66 -7.28
CA ALA A 181 -22.41 17.66 -7.46
C ALA A 181 -21.06 16.99 -7.78
N MET A 182 -20.66 15.98 -6.99
CA MET A 182 -19.44 15.21 -7.23
C MET A 182 -19.45 14.50 -8.60
N LEU A 183 -20.60 13.92 -8.99
CA LEU A 183 -20.77 13.23 -10.27
C LEU A 183 -20.58 14.18 -11.46
N VAL A 184 -21.25 15.34 -11.44
CA VAL A 184 -21.17 16.34 -12.50
C VAL A 184 -19.76 16.91 -12.58
N THR A 185 -19.17 17.33 -11.45
CA THR A 185 -17.80 17.87 -11.44
C THR A 185 -16.78 16.84 -11.92
N GLY A 186 -16.90 15.58 -11.52
CA GLY A 186 -16.02 14.51 -11.98
C GLY A 186 -16.17 14.20 -13.48
N PHE A 187 -17.40 14.20 -13.99
CA PHE A 187 -17.67 13.94 -15.40
C PHE A 187 -17.12 15.04 -16.32
N GLU A 188 -17.40 16.31 -15.99
CA GLU A 188 -16.96 17.45 -16.81
C GLU A 188 -15.42 17.60 -16.78
N THR A 189 -14.79 17.46 -15.61
CA THR A 189 -13.31 17.58 -15.50
C THR A 189 -12.56 16.51 -16.29
N LEU A 190 -13.09 15.28 -16.36
CA LEU A 190 -12.55 14.23 -17.23
C LEU A 190 -12.75 14.57 -18.71
N GLY A 191 -13.89 15.17 -19.09
CA GLY A 191 -14.14 15.63 -20.45
C GLY A 191 -13.15 16.69 -20.93
N TYR A 192 -12.88 17.70 -20.09
CA TYR A 192 -11.94 18.78 -20.41
C TYR A 192 -10.50 18.30 -20.63
N MET A 193 -10.03 17.31 -19.85
CA MET A 193 -8.68 16.75 -20.03
C MET A 193 -8.44 16.06 -21.39
N TYR A 194 -9.49 15.50 -22.01
CA TYR A 194 -9.36 14.87 -23.33
C TYR A 194 -9.41 15.87 -24.49
N SER A 195 -9.98 17.06 -24.28
CA SER A 195 -9.99 18.15 -25.28
C SER A 195 -8.66 18.91 -25.37
N ASP A 196 -7.88 19.01 -24.29
CA ASP A 196 -6.60 19.74 -24.28
C ASP A 196 -5.41 18.92 -24.83
N LEU A 197 -5.55 17.59 -24.97
CA LEU A 197 -4.52 16.71 -25.56
C LEU A 197 -4.68 16.50 -27.08
N GLY A 198 -5.68 17.14 -27.69
CA GLY A 198 -6.04 17.01 -29.10
C GLY A 198 -5.90 18.30 -29.93
N SER A 199 -5.00 19.21 -29.53
CA SER A 199 -4.64 20.43 -30.27
C SER A 199 -3.18 20.40 -30.71
#